data_AF-A0A3N2RPT3-F1
#
_entry.id   AF-A0A3N2RPT3-F1
#
_cell.length_a   1.000
_cell.length_b   1.000
_cell.length_c   1.000
_cell.angle_alpha   90.00
_cell.angle_beta   90.00
_cell.angle_gamma   90.00
#
_symmetry.space_group_name_H-M   'P 1'
#
loop_
_entity.id
_entity.type
_entity.pdbx_description
1 polymer ?
#
loop_
_entity_poly.entity_id
_entity_poly.type
_entity_poly.pdbx_seq_one_letter_code
_entity_poly.pdbx_strand_id
1 'polypeptide(L)' 'MISAISYEGLSVTTIDGRRATLAVIDSDGRVIASGRNVELAAWEAAVKAYRDFLMGRGHLRTLVKPP' A
#
# COMPACT_ATOMS: atom_id res chain seq x y z
N MET A 1 -3.17 -14.03 1.60
CA MET A 1 -1.94 -13.53 0.97
C MET A 1 -2.14 -12.09 0.55
N ILE A 2 -1.15 -11.22 0.78
CA ILE A 2 -1.13 -9.86 0.26
C ILE A 2 -0.08 -9.82 -0.84
N SER A 3 -0.45 -9.33 -2.02
CA SER A 3 0.45 -9.15 -3.16
C SER A 3 0.26 -7.77 -3.78
N ALA A 4 1.25 -7.32 -4.54
CA ALA A 4 1.28 -5.99 -5.12
C ALA A 4 1.96 -6.03 -6.49
N ILE A 5 1.33 -5.41 -7.49
CA ILE A 5 1.87 -5.29 -8.85
C ILE A 5 1.90 -3.80 -9.20
N SER A 6 3.03 -3.30 -9.70
CA SER A 6 3.30 -1.87 -9.88
C SER A 6 2.22 -1.08 -10.64
N TYR A 7 1.54 -1.71 -11.60
CA TYR A 7 0.49 -1.07 -12.40
C TYR A 7 -0.94 -1.52 -12.04
N GLU A 8 -1.13 -2.58 -11.24
CA GLU A 8 -2.47 -3.07 -10.81
C GLU A 8 -2.80 -2.66 -9.37
N GLY A 9 -1.77 -2.41 -8.55
CA GLY A 9 -1.88 -2.06 -7.14
C GLY A 9 -1.87 -3.28 -6.23
N LEU A 10 -2.52 -3.13 -5.07
CA LEU A 10 -2.59 -4.16 -4.03
C LEU A 10 -3.73 -5.16 -4.30
N SER A 11 -3.45 -6.44 -4.09
CA SER A 11 -4.45 -7.52 -4.10
C SER A 11 -4.37 -8.35 -2.82
N VAL A 12 -5.53 -8.79 -2.34
CA VAL A 12 -5.64 -9.61 -1.13
C VAL A 12 -6.49 -10.82 -1.41
N THR A 13 -5.96 -11.98 -1.05
CA THR A 13 -6.67 -13.26 -1.09
C THR A 13 -6.69 -13.90 0.29
N THR A 14 -7.75 -14.63 0.60
CA THR A 14 -7.79 -15.53 1.75
C THR A 14 -6.88 -16.73 1.52
N ILE A 15 -6.64 -17.53 2.56
CA ILE A 15 -5.75 -18.71 2.47
C ILE A 15 -6.28 -19.78 1.51
N ASP A 16 -7.59 -19.84 1.34
CA ASP A 16 -8.29 -20.71 0.37
C ASP A 16 -8.45 -20.05 -1.01
N GLY A 17 -7.78 -18.93 -1.28
CA GLY A 17 -7.68 -18.31 -2.60
C GLY A 17 -8.86 -17.43 -3.01
N ARG A 18 -9.87 -17.23 -2.15
CA ARG A 18 -10.96 -16.29 -2.42
C ARG A 18 -10.48 -14.84 -2.31
N ARG A 19 -11.12 -13.94 -3.06
CA ARG A 19 -10.84 -12.50 -2.95
C ARG A 19 -11.20 -12.01 -1.54
N ALA A 20 -10.29 -11.27 -0.93
CA ALA A 20 -10.49 -10.57 0.33
C ALA A 20 -10.36 -9.06 0.14
N THR A 21 -10.67 -8.29 1.18
CA THR A 21 -10.42 -6.85 1.23
C THR A 21 -9.73 -6.47 2.53
N LEU A 22 -9.07 -5.31 2.56
CA LEU A 22 -8.45 -4.79 3.77
C LEU A 22 -9.44 -4.05 4.67
N ALA A 23 -9.13 -4.05 5.96
CA ALA A 23 -9.87 -3.31 6.98
C ALA A 23 -8.90 -2.70 8.01
N VAL A 24 -9.26 -1.53 8.53
CA VAL A 24 -8.64 -0.93 9.72
C VAL A 24 -9.49 -1.34 10.91
N ILE A 25 -8.84 -1.92 11.92
CA ILE A 25 -9.46 -2.36 13.16
C ILE A 25 -8.92 -1.49 14.29
N ASP A 26 -9.82 -0.91 15.09
CA ASP A 26 -9.46 -0.12 16.26
C ASP A 26 -9.02 -1.01 17.44
N SER A 27 -8.63 -0.38 18.55
CA SER A 27 -8.17 -1.10 19.76
C SER A 27 -9.25 -1.98 20.40
N ASP A 28 -10.52 -1.71 20.11
CA ASP A 28 -11.65 -2.46 20.66
C ASP A 28 -12.07 -3.61 19.73
N GLY A 29 -11.36 -3.82 18.61
CA GLY A 29 -11.66 -4.86 17.64
C GLY A 29 -12.75 -4.48 16.63
N ARG A 30 -13.16 -3.21 16.55
CA ARG A 30 -14.16 -2.75 15.58
C ARG A 30 -13.52 -2.38 14.25
N VAL A 31 -14.17 -2.78 13.17
CA VAL A 31 -13.79 -2.33 11.82
C VAL A 31 -14.27 -0.88 11.64
N ILE A 32 -13.32 0.06 11.56
CA ILE A 32 -13.61 1.49 11.39
C ILE A 32 -13.50 1.96 9.93
N ALA A 33 -12.83 1.17 9.08
CA ALA A 33 -12.78 1.37 7.64
C ALA A 33 -12.47 0.05 6.95
N SER A 34 -12.99 -0.17 5.74
CA SER A 34 -12.67 -1.34 4.92
C SER A 34 -12.85 -1.05 3.44
N GLY A 35 -12.43 -1.99 2.59
CA GLY A 35 -12.65 -1.88 1.15
C GLY A 35 -11.53 -1.17 0.41
N ARG A 36 -11.86 -0.71 -0.80
CA ARG A 36 -10.91 -0.12 -1.76
C ARG A 36 -10.14 1.07 -1.21
N ASN A 37 -10.75 1.90 -0.37
CA ASN A 37 -10.08 3.08 0.19
C ASN A 37 -8.92 2.68 1.11
N VAL A 38 -9.09 1.62 1.90
CA VAL A 38 -8.01 1.08 2.76
C VAL A 38 -6.90 0.47 1.91
N GLU A 39 -7.25 -0.25 0.84
CA GLU A 39 -6.28 -0.82 -0.10
C GLU A 39 -5.43 0.24 -0.80
N LEU A 40 -6.04 1.35 -1.23
CA LEU A 40 -5.34 2.48 -1.85
C LEU A 40 -4.41 3.17 -0.86
N ALA A 41 -4.88 3.46 0.36
CA ALA A 41 -4.06 4.07 1.39
C ALA A 41 -2.85 3.20 1.76
N ALA A 42 -3.05 1.88 1.91
CA ALA A 42 -1.97 0.93 2.16
C ALA A 42 -0.97 0.88 0.99
N TRP A 43 -1.45 0.90 -0.25
CA TRP A 43 -0.62 0.94 -1.44
C TRP A 43 0.24 2.21 -1.50
N GLU A 44 -0.37 3.38 -1.32
CA GLU A 44 0.33 4.67 -1.33
C GLU A 44 1.41 4.75 -0.24
N ALA A 45 1.09 4.28 0.97
CA ALA A 45 2.04 4.22 2.08
C ALA A 45 3.22 3.29 1.75
N ALA A 46 2.97 2.11 1.20
CA ALA A 46 4.02 1.16 0.81
C ALA A 46 4.92 1.72 -0.30
N VAL A 47 4.33 2.32 -1.35
CA VAL A 47 5.08 2.95 -2.45
C VAL A 47 5.91 4.11 -1.93
N LYS A 48 5.36 4.95 -1.05
CA LYS A 48 6.07 6.07 -0.44
C LYS A 48 7.27 5.58 0.37
N ALA A 49 7.04 4.63 1.28
CA ALA A 49 8.11 4.06 2.12
C ALA A 49 9.25 3.49 1.27
N TYR A 50 8.93 2.77 0.19
CA TYR A 50 9.94 2.22 -0.70
C TYR A 50 10.71 3.30 -1.47
N ARG A 51 10.01 4.32 -2.00
CA ARG A 51 10.65 5.47 -2.65
C ARG A 51 11.58 6.20 -1.69
N ASP A 52 11.14 6.47 -0.47
CA ASP A 52 11.94 7.15 0.56
C ASP A 52 13.19 6.33 0.90
N PHE A 53 13.06 5.01 1.03
CA PHE A 53 14.19 4.11 1.21
C PHE A 53 15.19 4.20 0.05
N LEU A 54 14.71 4.13 -1.20
CA LEU A 54 15.58 4.23 -2.38
C LEU A 54 16.25 5.60 -2.51
N MET A 55 15.55 6.69 -2.17
CA MET A 55 16.12 8.03 -2.14
C MET A 55 17.20 8.16 -1.07
N GLY A 56 16.95 7.66 0.15
CA GLY A 56 17.93 7.65 1.23
C GLY A 56 19.19 6.83 0.92
N ARG A 57 19.07 5.81 0.05
CA ARG A 57 20.20 5.02 -0.47
C ARG A 57 20.87 5.62 -1.71
N GLY A 58 20.33 6.70 -2.27
CA GLY A 58 20.84 7.32 -3.50
C GLY A 58 20.47 6.58 -4.80
N HIS A 59 19.61 5.57 -4.75
CA HIS A 59 19.14 4.81 -5.92
C HIS A 59 17.99 5.49 -6.67
N LEU A 60 17.31 6.45 -6.04
CA LEU A 60 16.23 7.24 -6.63
C LEU A 60 16.46 8.72 -6.34
N ARG A 61 16.14 9.59 -7.30
CA ARG A 61 16.18 11.05 -7.12
C ARG A 61 14.99 11.66 -7.86
N THR A 62 14.39 12.70 -7.28
CA THR A 62 13.35 13.47 -7.94
C THR A 62 13.99 14.40 -8.96
N LEU A 63 13.50 14.35 -10.21
CA LEU A 63 13.84 15.37 -11.20
C LEU A 63 13.10 16.65 -10.85
N VAL A 64 13.83 17.74 -10.62
CA VAL A 64 13.27 19.06 -10.36
C VAL A 64 13.68 19.97 -11.50
N LYS A 65 12.71 20.60 -12.18
CA LYS A 65 13.00 21.65 -13.16
C LYS A 65 13.48 22.90 -12.41
N PRO A 66 14.54 23.61 -12.86
CA PRO A 66 14.98 24.84 -12.19
C PRO A 66 13.84 25.85 -12.08
N PRO A 67 13.81 26.70 -11.03
CA PRO A 67 12.88 27.82 -10.93
C PRO A 67 13.06 28.81 -12.08
#